data_AF-A0A3S9Y6D4-F1
#
_entry.id   AF-A0A3S9Y6D4-F1
#
_cell.length_a   1.000
_cell.length_b   1.000
_cell.length_c   1.000
_cell.angle_alpha   90.00
_cell.angle_beta   90.00
_cell.angle_gamma   90.00
#
_symmetry.space_group_name_H-M   'P 1'
#
loop_
_entity.id
_entity.type
_entity.pdbx_description
1 polymer ?
#
loop_
_entity_poly.entity_id
_entity_poly.type
_entity_poly.pdbx_seq_one_letter_code
_entity_poly.pdbx_strand_id
1 'polypeptide(L)'
;MTTVASAGVRFHSGSQAIPAAAVHTTPLGYDRDDIPVGTPLPVPASAALVDRLSGCGEIEVAFEGKLGDTLLALSTVRALLDWLRLRSIPVAVRPVGPYAALMARSGLVTRTPATALSGRRAVIGDRAGVEARASESVVGLVCDPGAPPCWSSDGCAHPDLPSRNYLALERRLGIRLPGTAPFAPLFPTVPSELVEEVHAMGWLNGLTIAAIAATSWPERKDYTAQRYIELAELIAERWQSQARLLLIGGGTDSSGIRITTEIPRRHVQILRLDGVPADHLASLFPRCQLVVGNDTGLTHLAAMARGRDGAGPPVVGLYARHSHSKWRTGLPHHHAVATDLSDRMHQGDLCPVRDAIAPNTDIHMNAFPPAALAQVCLDLLNGVSA
;
A
#
# COMPACT_ATOMS: atom_id res chain seq x y z
N MET A 1 20.07 -12.35 14.39
CA MET A 1 21.31 -11.54 14.30
C MET A 1 20.94 -10.27 13.58
N THR A 2 21.07 -9.11 14.23
CA THR A 2 20.80 -7.80 13.63
C THR A 2 21.80 -7.55 12.51
N THR A 3 21.34 -7.56 11.27
CA THR A 3 22.15 -7.14 10.12
C THR A 3 22.56 -5.69 10.34
N VAL A 4 23.87 -5.48 10.49
CA VAL A 4 24.48 -4.17 10.71
C VAL A 4 24.29 -3.37 9.43
N ALA A 5 23.21 -2.62 9.38
CA ALA A 5 22.97 -1.67 8.32
C ALA A 5 24.08 -0.60 8.35
N SER A 6 24.56 -0.19 7.18
CA SER A 6 25.51 0.92 7.04
C SER A 6 25.00 2.13 7.83
N ALA A 7 25.90 2.90 8.45
CA ALA A 7 25.55 4.08 9.23
C ALA A 7 24.45 4.92 8.52
N GLY A 8 23.28 5.05 9.16
CA GLY A 8 22.18 5.92 8.71
C GLY A 8 20.98 5.28 8.01
N VAL A 9 20.97 3.96 7.76
CA VAL A 9 19.77 3.23 7.28
C VAL A 9 19.45 2.02 8.15
N ARG A 10 18.19 1.58 8.19
CA ARG A 10 17.74 0.42 8.98
C ARG A 10 16.68 -0.38 8.24
N PHE A 11 16.71 -1.70 8.44
CA PHE A 11 15.68 -2.60 7.94
C PHE A 11 14.58 -2.78 8.98
N HIS A 12 13.33 -2.75 8.53
CA HIS A 12 12.15 -2.99 9.35
C HIS A 12 11.31 -4.07 8.68
N SER A 13 11.11 -5.18 9.40
CA SER A 13 10.26 -6.26 8.89
C SER A 13 8.81 -5.81 8.76
N GLY A 14 8.09 -6.34 7.76
CA GLY A 14 6.65 -6.17 7.65
C GLY A 14 5.88 -6.94 8.72
N SER A 15 6.47 -8.00 9.27
CA SER A 15 5.86 -8.84 10.33
C SER A 15 6.10 -8.33 11.75
N GLN A 16 6.93 -7.29 11.91
CA GLN A 16 7.30 -6.78 13.22
C GLN A 16 6.11 -6.05 13.87
N ALA A 17 5.62 -6.59 14.99
CA ALA A 17 4.73 -5.86 15.88
C ALA A 17 5.49 -4.71 16.54
N ILE A 18 4.85 -3.54 16.61
CA ILE A 18 5.48 -2.32 17.13
C ILE A 18 4.89 -2.05 18.51
N PRO A 19 5.68 -2.05 19.60
CA PRO A 19 5.19 -1.70 20.92
C PRO A 19 4.66 -0.26 20.94
N ALA A 20 3.55 -0.02 21.63
CA ALA A 20 2.97 1.31 21.80
C ALA A 20 3.93 2.29 22.48
N ALA A 21 4.85 1.79 23.33
CA ALA A 21 5.88 2.60 23.98
C ALA A 21 7.02 3.05 23.04
N ALA A 22 7.16 2.44 21.85
CA ALA A 22 8.22 2.78 20.91
C ALA A 22 7.86 3.97 20.00
N VAL A 23 6.60 4.42 20.01
CA VAL A 23 6.05 5.39 19.07
C VAL A 23 5.04 6.30 19.77
N HIS A 24 4.91 7.54 19.34
CA HIS A 24 3.81 8.40 19.73
C HIS A 24 2.47 7.81 19.25
N THR A 25 1.55 7.53 20.17
CA THR A 25 0.27 6.91 19.84
C THR A 25 -0.90 7.60 20.53
N THR A 26 -2.09 7.43 19.95
CA THR A 26 -3.37 7.77 20.55
C THR A 26 -4.04 6.47 21.00
N PRO A 27 -4.39 6.32 22.30
CA PRO A 27 -5.11 5.13 22.76
C PRO A 27 -6.43 4.95 22.00
N LEU A 28 -6.69 3.73 21.55
CA LEU A 28 -7.93 3.38 20.85
C LEU A 28 -9.16 3.54 21.77
N GLY A 29 -8.94 3.41 23.09
CA GLY A 29 -9.95 3.56 24.14
C GLY A 29 -10.71 2.27 24.47
N TYR A 30 -10.32 1.15 23.86
CA TYR A 30 -10.82 -0.18 24.13
C TYR A 30 -9.81 -1.22 23.66
N ASP A 31 -9.84 -2.40 24.30
CA ASP A 31 -9.20 -3.62 23.81
C ASP A 31 -10.15 -4.28 22.79
N ARG A 32 -9.62 -4.64 21.62
CA ARG A 32 -10.42 -5.24 20.54
C ARG A 32 -10.69 -6.71 20.74
N ASP A 33 -9.84 -7.41 21.49
CA ASP A 33 -9.91 -8.84 21.72
C ASP A 33 -10.88 -9.17 22.86
N ASP A 34 -11.09 -8.23 23.78
CA ASP A 34 -12.09 -8.31 24.86
C ASP A 34 -13.53 -8.05 24.42
N ILE A 35 -13.72 -7.50 23.22
CA ILE A 35 -15.03 -7.05 22.72
C ILE A 35 -15.49 -7.95 21.57
N PRO A 36 -16.61 -8.69 21.72
CA PRO A 36 -17.14 -9.51 20.65
C PRO A 36 -17.53 -8.70 19.41
N VAL A 37 -17.37 -9.29 18.22
CA VAL A 37 -17.80 -8.67 16.97
C VAL A 37 -19.30 -8.34 17.02
N GLY A 38 -19.66 -7.13 16.59
CA GLY A 38 -21.03 -6.64 16.55
C GLY A 38 -21.52 -6.00 17.85
N THR A 39 -20.71 -5.96 18.93
CA THR A 39 -21.12 -5.29 20.16
C THR A 39 -20.76 -3.80 20.15
N PRO A 40 -21.54 -2.95 20.84
CA PRO A 40 -21.19 -1.55 21.03
C PRO A 40 -19.81 -1.38 21.69
N LEU A 41 -19.07 -0.37 21.25
CA LEU A 41 -17.77 -0.02 21.85
C LEU A 41 -17.98 0.87 23.07
N PRO A 42 -17.05 0.87 24.05
CA PRO A 42 -17.10 1.76 25.22
C PRO A 42 -16.66 3.21 24.88
N VAL A 43 -16.95 3.65 23.66
CA VAL A 43 -16.62 4.97 23.12
C VAL A 43 -17.81 5.45 22.29
N PRO A 44 -18.16 6.75 22.34
CA PRO A 44 -19.38 7.24 21.73
C PRO A 44 -19.34 7.12 20.20
N ALA A 45 -20.40 6.53 19.64
CA ALA A 45 -20.63 6.51 18.20
C ALA A 45 -20.98 7.93 17.69
N SER A 46 -20.65 8.21 16.43
CA SER A 46 -21.18 9.36 15.72
C SER A 46 -22.62 9.07 15.28
N ALA A 47 -23.60 9.48 16.10
CA ALA A 47 -25.03 9.27 15.82
C ALA A 47 -25.44 9.79 14.43
N ALA A 48 -24.95 10.97 14.06
CA ALA A 48 -25.21 11.57 12.74
C ALA A 48 -24.65 10.75 11.57
N LEU A 49 -23.47 10.12 11.74
CA LEU A 49 -22.89 9.25 10.72
C LEU A 49 -23.70 7.96 10.58
N VAL A 50 -24.00 7.31 11.70
CA VAL A 50 -24.76 6.06 11.75
C VAL A 50 -26.16 6.22 11.14
N ASP A 51 -26.85 7.30 11.49
CA ASP A 51 -28.18 7.63 10.95
C ASP A 51 -28.14 7.79 9.42
N ARG A 52 -27.21 8.62 8.90
CA ARG A 52 -27.07 8.85 7.45
C ARG A 52 -26.73 7.57 6.68
N LEU A 53 -25.85 6.75 7.23
CA LEU A 53 -25.45 5.48 6.60
C LEU A 53 -26.55 4.42 6.63
N SER A 54 -27.44 4.42 7.63
CA SER A 54 -28.49 3.40 7.76
C SER A 54 -29.52 3.43 6.62
N GLY A 55 -29.63 4.54 5.89
CA GLY A 55 -30.49 4.68 4.71
C GLY A 55 -29.76 4.53 3.37
N CYS A 56 -28.48 4.15 3.37
CA CYS A 56 -27.68 4.07 2.15
C CYS A 56 -27.85 2.71 1.43
N GLY A 57 -28.12 2.76 0.13
CA GLY A 57 -28.19 1.58 -0.76
C GLY A 57 -27.05 1.50 -1.77
N GLU A 58 -26.27 2.58 -1.89
CA GLU A 58 -25.11 2.68 -2.78
C GLU A 58 -23.92 3.29 -2.04
N ILE A 59 -22.73 2.72 -2.22
CA ILE A 59 -21.44 3.32 -1.89
C ILE A 59 -20.70 3.61 -3.18
N GLU A 60 -20.40 4.89 -3.42
CA GLU A 60 -19.50 5.30 -4.47
C GLU A 60 -18.09 5.49 -3.91
N VAL A 61 -17.11 4.82 -4.51
CA VAL A 61 -15.69 4.90 -4.12
C VAL A 61 -14.96 5.79 -5.12
N ALA A 62 -14.70 7.04 -4.72
CA ALA A 62 -14.28 8.14 -5.59
C ALA A 62 -12.94 8.71 -5.15
N PHE A 63 -11.85 8.13 -5.65
CA PHE A 63 -10.51 8.66 -5.44
C PHE A 63 -9.96 9.22 -6.75
N GLU A 64 -9.62 10.51 -6.75
CA GLU A 64 -9.07 11.25 -7.88
C GLU A 64 -7.55 11.53 -7.70
N GLY A 65 -7.05 11.32 -6.49
CA GLY A 65 -5.68 11.62 -6.06
C GLY A 65 -4.66 10.56 -6.44
N LYS A 66 -3.61 10.44 -5.62
CA LYS A 66 -2.48 9.54 -5.90
C LYS A 66 -2.86 8.08 -5.62
N LEU A 67 -2.39 7.17 -6.48
CA LEU A 67 -2.57 5.71 -6.31
C LEU A 67 -2.25 5.22 -4.89
N GLY A 68 -1.15 5.70 -4.28
CA GLY A 68 -0.75 5.24 -2.95
C GLY A 68 -1.78 5.56 -1.87
N ASP A 69 -2.27 6.80 -1.84
CA ASP A 69 -3.28 7.25 -0.89
C ASP A 69 -4.58 6.46 -1.07
N THR A 70 -4.99 6.28 -2.33
CA THR A 70 -6.16 5.49 -2.72
C THR A 70 -6.09 4.06 -2.17
N LEU A 71 -4.98 3.35 -2.43
CA LEU A 71 -4.83 1.94 -2.03
C LEU A 71 -4.87 1.75 -0.51
N LEU A 72 -4.17 2.62 0.23
CA LEU A 72 -4.11 2.55 1.69
C LEU A 72 -5.45 2.95 2.35
N ALA A 73 -6.23 3.81 1.69
CA ALA A 73 -7.56 4.23 2.14
C ALA A 73 -8.68 3.21 1.88
N LEU A 74 -8.46 2.17 1.06
CA LEU A 74 -9.49 1.14 0.82
C LEU A 74 -9.89 0.36 2.09
N SER A 75 -9.07 0.38 3.12
CA SER A 75 -9.42 -0.09 4.47
C SER A 75 -10.64 0.62 5.06
N THR A 76 -10.87 1.90 4.76
CA THR A 76 -12.10 2.63 5.12
C THR A 76 -13.32 2.04 4.42
N VAL A 77 -13.19 1.69 3.14
CA VAL A 77 -14.26 1.04 2.36
C VAL A 77 -14.57 -0.33 2.96
N ARG A 78 -13.54 -1.13 3.28
CA ARG A 78 -13.69 -2.42 3.97
C ARG A 78 -14.42 -2.27 5.30
N ALA A 79 -14.02 -1.32 6.14
CA ALA A 79 -14.67 -1.06 7.43
C ALA A 79 -16.16 -0.71 7.27
N LEU A 80 -16.52 0.12 6.27
CA LEU A 80 -17.92 0.43 6.03
C LEU A 80 -18.72 -0.80 5.56
N LEU A 81 -18.14 -1.62 4.67
CA LEU A 81 -18.80 -2.84 4.19
C LEU A 81 -18.98 -3.88 5.29
N ASP A 82 -17.99 -4.01 6.16
CA ASP A 82 -18.07 -4.87 7.34
C ASP A 82 -19.21 -4.42 8.28
N TRP A 83 -19.36 -3.11 8.48
CA TRP A 83 -20.46 -2.54 9.26
C TRP A 83 -21.83 -2.80 8.64
N LEU A 84 -21.98 -2.58 7.32
CA LEU A 84 -23.22 -2.84 6.61
C LEU A 84 -23.59 -4.32 6.62
N ARG A 85 -22.59 -5.22 6.48
CA ARG A 85 -22.79 -6.67 6.54
C ARG A 85 -23.28 -7.12 7.91
N LEU A 86 -22.74 -6.58 9.00
CA LEU A 86 -23.22 -6.89 10.37
C LEU A 86 -24.70 -6.53 10.56
N ARG A 87 -25.22 -5.58 9.77
CA ARG A 87 -26.61 -5.12 9.83
C ARG A 87 -27.48 -5.73 8.73
N SER A 88 -26.94 -6.67 7.95
CA SER A 88 -27.61 -7.30 6.81
C SER A 88 -28.16 -6.27 5.79
N ILE A 89 -27.47 -5.13 5.63
CA ILE A 89 -27.87 -4.09 4.67
C ILE A 89 -27.23 -4.41 3.31
N PRO A 90 -28.02 -4.73 2.27
CA PRO A 90 -27.49 -4.92 0.93
C PRO A 90 -27.05 -3.57 0.35
N VAL A 91 -25.84 -3.52 -0.19
CA VAL A 91 -25.26 -2.30 -0.77
C VAL A 91 -24.58 -2.61 -2.09
N ALA A 92 -24.78 -1.74 -3.08
CA ALA A 92 -23.98 -1.74 -4.30
C ALA A 92 -22.73 -0.88 -4.06
N VAL A 93 -21.55 -1.39 -4.44
CA VAL A 93 -20.29 -0.64 -4.34
C VAL A 93 -19.82 -0.31 -5.75
N ARG A 94 -19.68 0.99 -6.05
CA ARG A 94 -19.32 1.48 -7.38
C ARG A 94 -18.01 2.26 -7.31
N PRO A 95 -16.89 1.69 -7.77
CA PRO A 95 -15.66 2.46 -7.91
C PRO A 95 -15.76 3.39 -9.13
N VAL A 96 -15.25 4.61 -8.98
CA VAL A 96 -15.17 5.62 -10.03
C VAL A 96 -13.79 6.28 -10.03
N GLY A 97 -13.47 7.04 -11.09
CA GLY A 97 -12.19 7.73 -11.23
C GLY A 97 -11.09 6.87 -11.85
N PRO A 98 -9.84 7.36 -11.86
CA PRO A 98 -8.74 6.79 -12.63
C PRO A 98 -8.34 5.37 -12.25
N TYR A 99 -8.64 4.94 -11.02
CA TYR A 99 -8.26 3.60 -10.52
C TYR A 99 -9.44 2.65 -10.38
N ALA A 100 -10.59 2.95 -10.98
CA ALA A 100 -11.81 2.16 -10.81
C ALA A 100 -11.63 0.69 -11.22
N ALA A 101 -10.94 0.44 -12.34
CA ALA A 101 -10.65 -0.91 -12.84
C ALA A 101 -9.80 -1.73 -11.85
N LEU A 102 -8.80 -1.09 -11.23
CA LEU A 102 -7.98 -1.72 -10.21
C LEU A 102 -8.78 -2.00 -8.94
N MET A 103 -9.57 -1.01 -8.46
CA MET A 103 -10.41 -1.16 -7.27
C MET A 103 -11.43 -2.29 -7.42
N ALA A 104 -11.98 -2.50 -8.62
CA ALA A 104 -12.89 -3.61 -8.92
C ALA A 104 -12.31 -4.99 -8.61
N ARG A 105 -10.98 -5.12 -8.56
CA ARG A 105 -10.29 -6.38 -8.23
C ARG A 105 -10.11 -6.62 -6.75
N SER A 106 -10.27 -5.60 -5.90
CA SER A 106 -9.98 -5.69 -4.46
C SER A 106 -10.90 -6.65 -3.68
N GLY A 107 -11.94 -7.19 -4.32
CA GLY A 107 -12.99 -7.97 -3.66
C GLY A 107 -13.96 -7.12 -2.81
N LEU A 108 -13.73 -5.80 -2.71
CA LEU A 108 -14.63 -4.87 -2.01
C LEU A 108 -15.83 -4.45 -2.89
N VAL A 109 -15.77 -4.69 -4.19
CA VAL A 109 -16.81 -4.32 -5.14
C VAL A 109 -17.84 -5.44 -5.27
N THR A 110 -19.06 -5.18 -4.81
CA THR A 110 -20.21 -6.06 -5.02
C THR A 110 -20.97 -5.61 -6.26
N ARG A 111 -20.99 -6.45 -7.31
CA ARG A 111 -21.93 -6.27 -8.44
C ARG A 111 -23.32 -6.68 -7.96
N THR A 112 -24.16 -5.71 -7.64
CA THR A 112 -25.60 -5.95 -7.41
C THR A 112 -26.37 -5.64 -8.71
N PRO A 113 -27.40 -6.42 -9.10
CA PRO A 113 -28.03 -6.36 -10.43
C PRO A 113 -28.70 -5.02 -10.79
N ALA A 114 -28.93 -4.83 -12.09
CA ALA A 114 -29.40 -3.61 -12.78
C ALA A 114 -30.74 -2.98 -12.32
N THR A 115 -31.42 -3.55 -11.32
CA THR A 115 -32.51 -2.86 -10.63
C THR A 115 -31.92 -1.93 -9.59
N ALA A 116 -31.84 -0.63 -9.93
CA ALA A 116 -31.39 0.42 -9.03
C ALA A 116 -32.03 0.22 -7.65
N LEU A 117 -31.21 -0.13 -6.64
CA LEU A 117 -31.65 -0.01 -5.26
C LEU A 117 -31.98 1.47 -5.06
N SER A 118 -33.26 1.78 -4.89
CA SER A 118 -33.71 3.11 -4.50
C SER A 118 -33.20 3.38 -3.08
N GLY A 119 -31.98 3.90 -2.99
CA GLY A 119 -31.29 4.11 -1.73
C GLY A 119 -30.47 5.38 -1.77
N ARG A 120 -30.24 5.97 -0.61
CA ARG A 120 -29.36 7.14 -0.50
C ARG A 120 -27.92 6.72 -0.87
N ARG A 121 -27.14 7.63 -1.43
CA ARG A 121 -25.76 7.38 -1.82
C ARG A 121 -24.78 7.87 -0.76
N ALA A 122 -23.86 7.01 -0.34
CA ALA A 122 -22.66 7.39 0.40
C ALA A 122 -21.47 7.52 -0.56
N VAL A 123 -20.60 8.50 -0.34
CA VAL A 123 -19.35 8.66 -1.12
C VAL A 123 -18.17 8.51 -0.18
N ILE A 124 -17.21 7.65 -0.53
CA ILE A 124 -15.92 7.51 0.15
C ILE A 124 -14.83 7.87 -0.83
N GLY A 125 -13.89 8.71 -0.45
CA GLY A 125 -12.86 9.17 -1.37
C GLY A 125 -11.84 10.08 -0.73
N ASP A 126 -10.93 10.61 -1.54
CA ASP A 126 -10.18 11.80 -1.15
C ASP A 126 -11.09 13.05 -1.19
N ARG A 127 -10.53 14.19 -0.82
CA ARG A 127 -11.28 15.44 -0.76
C ARG A 127 -11.89 15.82 -2.11
N ALA A 128 -11.10 15.75 -3.19
CA ALA A 128 -11.55 16.14 -4.52
C ALA A 128 -12.68 15.22 -5.02
N GLY A 129 -12.53 13.91 -4.82
CA GLY A 129 -13.53 12.93 -5.20
C GLY A 129 -14.85 13.09 -4.44
N VAL A 130 -14.80 13.33 -3.12
CA VAL A 130 -16.00 13.56 -2.29
C VAL A 130 -16.68 14.88 -2.64
N GLU A 131 -15.92 15.98 -2.79
CA GLU A 131 -16.47 17.30 -3.12
C GLU A 131 -17.15 17.32 -4.49
N ALA A 132 -16.58 16.64 -5.49
CA ALA A 132 -17.17 16.52 -6.83
C ALA A 132 -18.53 15.82 -6.86
N ARG A 133 -18.91 15.11 -5.79
CA ARG A 133 -20.14 14.29 -5.68
C ARG A 133 -21.04 14.72 -4.53
N ALA A 134 -20.72 15.84 -3.88
CA ALA A 134 -21.37 16.26 -2.65
C ALA A 134 -22.89 16.46 -2.80
N SER A 135 -23.34 17.01 -3.93
CA SER A 135 -24.76 17.31 -4.22
C SER A 135 -25.65 16.07 -4.34
N GLU A 136 -25.08 14.90 -4.62
CA GLU A 136 -25.80 13.64 -4.83
C GLU A 136 -25.66 12.67 -3.64
N SER A 137 -24.81 13.03 -2.67
CA SER A 137 -24.48 12.17 -1.53
C SER A 137 -25.21 12.60 -0.26
N VAL A 138 -25.66 11.63 0.54
CA VAL A 138 -26.17 11.93 1.90
C VAL A 138 -25.07 11.95 2.94
N VAL A 139 -23.92 11.35 2.62
CA VAL A 139 -22.74 11.31 3.45
C VAL A 139 -21.48 11.22 2.59
N GLY A 140 -20.51 12.08 2.91
CA GLY A 140 -19.17 12.05 2.36
C GLY A 140 -18.16 11.63 3.43
N LEU A 141 -17.37 10.61 3.14
CA LEU A 141 -16.27 10.14 3.99
C LEU A 141 -14.95 10.46 3.31
N VAL A 142 -14.36 11.61 3.69
CA VAL A 142 -13.04 12.03 3.22
C VAL A 142 -11.96 11.21 3.91
N CYS A 143 -11.15 10.53 3.11
CA CYS A 143 -9.96 9.79 3.52
C CYS A 143 -8.73 10.69 3.33
N ASP A 144 -8.38 11.43 4.39
CA ASP A 144 -7.15 12.21 4.46
C ASP A 144 -6.05 11.38 5.13
N PRO A 145 -4.96 11.01 4.43
CA PRO A 145 -3.89 10.21 5.02
C PRO A 145 -3.12 10.96 6.12
N GLY A 146 -3.25 12.28 6.22
CA GLY A 146 -2.73 13.07 7.32
C GLY A 146 -3.54 12.92 8.61
N ALA A 147 -4.84 12.68 8.53
CA ALA A 147 -5.77 12.85 9.63
C ALA A 147 -5.72 11.77 10.73
N PRO A 148 -5.76 10.45 10.43
CA PRO A 148 -5.90 9.46 11.49
C PRO A 148 -4.57 9.28 12.25
N PRO A 149 -4.59 9.29 13.60
CA PRO A 149 -3.39 9.14 14.42
C PRO A 149 -2.88 7.70 14.38
N CYS A 150 -1.67 7.47 14.86
CA CYS A 150 -1.19 6.13 15.19
C CYS A 150 -1.99 5.60 16.38
N TRP A 151 -2.88 4.63 16.17
CA TRP A 151 -3.65 4.07 17.28
C TRP A 151 -2.80 3.13 18.12
N SER A 152 -3.16 2.97 19.40
CA SER A 152 -2.63 1.89 20.24
C SER A 152 -3.74 1.16 20.99
N SER A 153 -3.60 -0.16 21.06
CA SER A 153 -4.38 -1.06 21.92
C SER A 153 -3.45 -2.18 22.37
N ASP A 154 -3.64 -2.67 23.60
CA ASP A 154 -3.07 -3.94 24.05
C ASP A 154 -1.53 -3.95 24.00
N GLY A 155 -0.95 -2.79 24.35
CA GLY A 155 0.49 -2.56 24.32
C GLY A 155 1.10 -2.46 22.92
N CYS A 156 0.29 -2.54 21.85
CA CYS A 156 0.73 -2.51 20.46
C CYS A 156 0.28 -1.22 19.75
N ALA A 157 1.14 -0.69 18.89
CA ALA A 157 0.83 0.39 17.97
C ALA A 157 0.28 -0.15 16.64
N HIS A 158 -0.63 0.60 16.03
CA HIS A 158 -1.21 0.34 14.71
C HIS A 158 -0.83 1.45 13.74
N PRO A 159 0.45 1.51 13.33
CA PRO A 159 0.96 2.70 12.67
C PRO A 159 0.68 2.73 11.18
N ASP A 160 0.36 1.62 10.51
CA ASP A 160 0.10 1.60 9.07
C ASP A 160 -1.25 2.26 8.73
N LEU A 161 -1.29 3.00 7.61
CA LEU A 161 -2.49 3.73 7.19
C LEU A 161 -3.75 2.85 7.08
N PRO A 162 -3.69 1.61 6.57
CA PRO A 162 -4.85 0.72 6.58
C PRO A 162 -5.43 0.48 7.97
N SER A 163 -4.61 0.17 8.97
CA SER A 163 -5.06 0.03 10.36
C SER A 163 -5.63 1.33 10.91
N ARG A 164 -4.95 2.45 10.67
CA ARG A 164 -5.42 3.78 11.10
C ARG A 164 -6.82 4.12 10.62
N ASN A 165 -7.05 3.90 9.32
CA ASN A 165 -8.31 4.19 8.65
C ASN A 165 -9.43 3.25 9.13
N TYR A 166 -9.16 1.94 9.19
CA TYR A 166 -10.14 0.95 9.64
C TYR A 166 -10.59 1.23 11.08
N LEU A 167 -9.63 1.40 11.99
CA LEU A 167 -9.91 1.64 13.41
C LEU A 167 -10.57 3.00 13.67
N ALA A 168 -10.21 4.02 12.90
CA ALA A 168 -10.88 5.33 12.98
C ALA A 168 -12.37 5.21 12.60
N LEU A 169 -12.70 4.44 11.57
CA LEU A 169 -14.10 4.23 11.19
C LEU A 169 -14.84 3.32 12.18
N GLU A 170 -14.22 2.22 12.65
CA GLU A 170 -14.75 1.36 13.72
C GLU A 170 -15.16 2.18 14.95
N ARG A 171 -14.24 3.04 15.44
CA ARG A 171 -14.50 3.94 16.57
C ARG A 171 -15.65 4.92 16.29
N ARG A 172 -15.71 5.52 15.10
CA ARG A 172 -16.77 6.47 14.72
C ARG A 172 -18.13 5.80 14.57
N LEU A 173 -18.18 4.54 14.15
CA LEU A 173 -19.40 3.75 14.06
C LEU A 173 -19.84 3.20 15.42
N GLY A 174 -18.92 3.13 16.39
CA GLY A 174 -19.19 2.78 17.79
C GLY A 174 -19.57 1.30 18.00
N ILE A 175 -19.13 0.42 17.10
CA ILE A 175 -19.41 -1.02 17.13
C ILE A 175 -18.16 -1.79 16.71
N ARG A 176 -17.89 -2.93 17.33
CA ARG A 176 -16.76 -3.79 16.98
C ARG A 176 -16.99 -4.45 15.61
N LEU A 177 -16.14 -4.14 14.63
CA LEU A 177 -16.24 -4.68 13.26
C LEU A 177 -15.51 -6.03 13.14
N PRO A 178 -15.91 -6.92 12.22
CA PRO A 178 -15.30 -8.25 12.07
C PRO A 178 -13.83 -8.27 11.62
N GLY A 179 -13.30 -7.18 11.03
CA GLY A 179 -11.97 -7.19 10.44
C GLY A 179 -10.86 -7.41 11.46
N THR A 180 -9.84 -8.16 11.07
CA THR A 180 -8.58 -8.31 11.79
C THR A 180 -7.43 -7.74 10.96
N ALA A 181 -6.38 -7.28 11.62
CA ALA A 181 -5.17 -6.84 10.94
C ALA A 181 -4.53 -8.04 10.20
N PRO A 182 -3.94 -7.83 9.01
CA PRO A 182 -3.86 -6.58 8.27
C PRO A 182 -5.18 -6.16 7.62
N PHE A 183 -5.49 -4.86 7.68
CA PHE A 183 -6.75 -4.32 7.16
C PHE A 183 -6.71 -3.97 5.66
N ALA A 184 -5.52 -3.86 5.08
CA ALA A 184 -5.34 -3.66 3.65
C ALA A 184 -6.04 -4.77 2.83
N PRO A 185 -6.80 -4.43 1.78
CA PRO A 185 -7.31 -5.44 0.85
C PRO A 185 -6.17 -6.06 0.03
N LEU A 186 -6.46 -7.18 -0.62
CA LEU A 186 -5.56 -7.82 -1.57
C LEU A 186 -6.10 -7.66 -3.00
N PHE A 187 -5.19 -7.67 -3.97
CA PHE A 187 -5.52 -7.65 -5.39
C PHE A 187 -5.10 -8.97 -6.04
N PRO A 188 -6.03 -9.92 -6.25
CA PRO A 188 -5.71 -11.18 -6.90
C PRO A 188 -5.27 -10.95 -8.35
N THR A 189 -4.35 -11.78 -8.83
CA THR A 189 -3.95 -11.83 -10.23
C THR A 189 -5.15 -12.15 -11.11
N VAL A 190 -5.31 -11.38 -12.18
CA VAL A 190 -6.26 -11.65 -13.27
C VAL A 190 -5.48 -11.92 -14.56
N PRO A 191 -6.06 -12.63 -15.55
CA PRO A 191 -5.45 -12.78 -16.86
C PRO A 191 -5.03 -11.41 -17.43
N SER A 192 -3.82 -11.34 -17.99
CA SER A 192 -3.25 -10.11 -18.54
C SER A 192 -2.35 -10.46 -19.71
N GLU A 193 -2.69 -9.97 -20.91
CA GLU A 193 -1.93 -10.22 -22.14
C GLU A 193 -0.47 -9.81 -22.00
N LEU A 194 -0.21 -8.64 -21.39
CA LEU A 194 1.16 -8.18 -21.08
C LEU A 194 1.95 -9.20 -20.26
N VAL A 195 1.34 -9.85 -19.26
CA VAL A 195 2.04 -10.79 -18.38
C VAL A 195 2.35 -12.08 -19.14
N GLU A 196 1.43 -12.54 -19.99
CA GLU A 196 1.65 -13.70 -20.85
C GLU A 196 2.76 -13.42 -21.89
N GLU A 197 2.80 -12.22 -22.47
CA GLU A 197 3.84 -11.81 -23.41
C GLU A 197 5.22 -11.75 -22.74
N VAL A 198 5.32 -11.09 -21.58
CA VAL A 198 6.56 -11.01 -20.79
C VAL A 198 7.01 -12.42 -20.35
N HIS A 199 6.08 -13.30 -19.98
CA HIS A 199 6.39 -14.69 -19.65
C HIS A 199 6.88 -15.48 -20.87
N ALA A 200 6.22 -15.36 -22.03
CA ALA A 200 6.58 -16.06 -23.26
C ALA A 200 7.97 -15.67 -23.78
N MET A 201 8.37 -14.41 -23.56
CA MET A 201 9.73 -13.92 -23.81
C MET A 201 10.77 -14.41 -22.79
N GLY A 202 10.34 -15.18 -21.79
CA GLY A 202 11.20 -15.78 -20.77
C GLY A 202 11.61 -14.81 -19.67
N TRP A 203 10.99 -13.63 -19.54
CA TRP A 203 11.37 -12.61 -18.55
C TRP A 203 10.92 -12.92 -17.11
N LEU A 204 10.06 -13.92 -16.93
CA LEU A 204 9.60 -14.37 -15.60
C LEU A 204 10.21 -15.72 -15.17
N ASN A 205 11.24 -16.19 -15.88
CA ASN A 205 11.90 -17.46 -15.59
C ASN A 205 13.06 -17.25 -14.61
N GLY A 206 13.16 -18.08 -13.57
CA GLY A 206 14.26 -17.97 -12.58
C GLY A 206 14.18 -16.69 -11.75
N LEU A 207 15.33 -16.17 -11.30
CA LEU A 207 15.39 -14.98 -10.43
C LEU A 207 14.94 -13.71 -11.17
N THR A 208 13.72 -13.28 -10.88
CA THR A 208 13.06 -12.10 -11.45
C THR A 208 12.82 -11.07 -10.35
N ILE A 209 13.36 -9.88 -10.55
CA ILE A 209 13.29 -8.76 -9.61
C ILE A 209 12.54 -7.63 -10.28
N ALA A 210 11.48 -7.12 -9.67
CA ALA A 210 10.86 -5.87 -10.11
C ALA A 210 11.41 -4.69 -9.32
N ALA A 211 11.91 -3.68 -10.03
CA ALA A 211 12.40 -2.43 -9.47
C ALA A 211 11.48 -1.27 -9.85
N ILE A 212 10.84 -0.64 -8.86
CA ILE A 212 9.88 0.44 -9.08
C ILE A 212 10.62 1.77 -8.98
N ALA A 213 11.07 2.27 -10.14
CA ALA A 213 11.68 3.58 -10.29
C ALA A 213 10.64 4.70 -10.44
N ALA A 214 9.43 4.37 -10.91
CA ALA A 214 8.32 5.32 -11.05
C ALA A 214 8.02 6.07 -9.74
N THR A 215 8.08 7.39 -9.78
CA THR A 215 7.76 8.26 -8.64
C THR A 215 7.11 9.56 -9.09
N SER A 216 6.19 10.07 -8.28
CA SER A 216 5.54 11.36 -8.54
C SER A 216 6.43 12.57 -8.23
N TRP A 217 7.56 12.36 -7.53
CA TRP A 217 8.53 13.40 -7.14
C TRP A 217 9.97 12.90 -7.37
N PRO A 218 10.42 12.81 -8.64
CA PRO A 218 11.73 12.28 -8.99
C PRO A 218 12.90 12.98 -8.28
N GLU A 219 12.83 14.29 -8.14
CA GLU A 219 13.87 15.13 -7.52
C GLU A 219 14.12 14.81 -6.04
N ARG A 220 13.22 14.07 -5.37
CA ARG A 220 13.34 13.71 -3.95
C ARG A 220 13.28 12.21 -3.67
N LYS A 221 12.54 11.46 -4.48
CA LYS A 221 12.21 10.04 -4.23
C LYS A 221 12.81 9.08 -5.25
N ASP A 222 13.53 9.56 -6.26
CA ASP A 222 14.12 8.66 -7.26
C ASP A 222 15.40 7.99 -6.74
N TYR A 223 15.36 6.66 -6.58
CA TYR A 223 16.55 5.85 -6.34
C TYR A 223 17.37 5.60 -7.62
N THR A 224 16.90 6.06 -8.78
CA THR A 224 17.51 5.96 -10.11
C THR A 224 17.57 4.53 -10.65
N ALA A 225 17.39 4.41 -11.96
CA ALA A 225 17.55 3.13 -12.67
C ALA A 225 18.92 2.49 -12.45
N GLN A 226 19.99 3.29 -12.46
CA GLN A 226 21.36 2.79 -12.35
C GLN A 226 21.63 2.08 -11.03
N ARG A 227 21.09 2.60 -9.91
CA ARG A 227 21.28 1.97 -8.60
C ARG A 227 20.42 0.72 -8.42
N TYR A 228 19.25 0.65 -9.05
CA TYR A 228 18.48 -0.60 -9.13
C TYR A 228 19.18 -1.68 -9.96
N ILE A 229 19.84 -1.29 -11.05
CA ILE A 229 20.66 -2.21 -11.85
C ILE A 229 21.85 -2.73 -11.02
N GLU A 230 22.58 -1.84 -10.34
CA GLU A 230 23.69 -2.22 -9.46
C GLU A 230 23.23 -3.14 -8.31
N LEU A 231 22.08 -2.84 -7.70
CA LEU A 231 21.44 -3.72 -6.71
C LEU A 231 21.18 -5.12 -7.29
N ALA A 232 20.58 -5.21 -8.47
CA ALA A 232 20.30 -6.48 -9.12
C ALA A 232 21.58 -7.25 -9.47
N GLU A 233 22.64 -6.57 -9.90
CA GLU A 233 23.95 -7.18 -10.18
C GLU A 233 24.53 -7.83 -8.91
N LEU A 234 24.49 -7.10 -7.78
CA LEU A 234 25.00 -7.59 -6.50
C LEU A 234 24.19 -8.78 -5.96
N ILE A 235 22.86 -8.77 -6.14
CA ILE A 235 22.00 -9.91 -5.81
C ILE A 235 22.35 -11.11 -6.70
N ALA A 236 22.40 -10.91 -8.02
CA ALA A 236 22.68 -11.97 -8.99
C ALA A 236 24.04 -12.65 -8.75
N GLU A 237 25.08 -11.84 -8.50
CA GLU A 237 26.43 -12.31 -8.20
C GLU A 237 26.46 -13.18 -6.93
N ARG A 238 25.86 -12.70 -5.83
CA ARG A 238 25.83 -13.44 -4.55
C ARG A 238 24.90 -14.65 -4.59
N TRP A 239 23.84 -14.60 -5.39
CA TRP A 239 22.93 -15.73 -5.64
C TRP A 239 23.50 -16.74 -6.64
N GLN A 240 24.65 -16.45 -7.26
CA GLN A 240 25.31 -17.28 -8.27
C GLN A 240 24.37 -17.65 -9.44
N SER A 241 23.55 -16.70 -9.88
CA SER A 241 22.57 -16.89 -10.96
C SER A 241 22.49 -15.66 -11.85
N GLN A 242 21.94 -15.85 -13.06
CA GLN A 242 21.45 -14.72 -13.85
C GLN A 242 20.16 -14.19 -13.22
N ALA A 243 20.00 -12.85 -13.20
CA ALA A 243 18.80 -12.16 -12.78
C ALA A 243 18.12 -11.46 -13.96
N ARG A 244 16.79 -11.40 -13.90
CA ARG A 244 15.94 -10.63 -14.81
C ARG A 244 15.37 -9.45 -14.04
N LEU A 245 15.81 -8.25 -14.40
CA LEU A 245 15.36 -7.01 -13.79
C LEU A 245 14.23 -6.41 -14.63
N LEU A 246 13.03 -6.33 -14.04
CA LEU A 246 11.91 -5.56 -14.58
C LEU A 246 11.97 -4.15 -13.99
N LEU A 247 12.46 -3.18 -14.76
CA LEU A 247 12.55 -1.79 -14.34
C LEU A 247 11.25 -1.07 -14.67
N ILE A 248 10.44 -0.80 -13.65
CA ILE A 248 9.11 -0.18 -13.77
C ILE A 248 9.24 1.34 -13.65
N GLY A 249 9.07 2.05 -14.76
CA GLY A 249 9.12 3.51 -14.85
C GLY A 249 7.74 4.16 -14.92
N GLY A 250 7.73 5.50 -14.79
CA GLY A 250 6.52 6.29 -14.98
C GLY A 250 6.10 6.35 -16.45
N GLY A 251 4.90 6.85 -16.71
CA GLY A 251 4.53 7.24 -18.08
C GLY A 251 5.36 8.43 -18.53
N THR A 252 5.86 8.41 -19.76
CA THR A 252 6.28 9.63 -20.46
C THR A 252 5.04 10.35 -20.99
N ASP A 253 5.15 11.64 -21.32
CA ASP A 253 4.04 12.46 -21.85
C ASP A 253 3.33 11.87 -23.10
N SER A 254 3.93 10.86 -23.74
CA SER A 254 3.29 10.02 -24.75
C SER A 254 2.36 8.97 -24.12
N SER A 255 1.06 9.04 -24.39
CA SER A 255 0.09 8.02 -23.99
C SER A 255 0.45 6.66 -24.60
N GLY A 256 0.94 5.72 -23.80
CA GLY A 256 1.20 4.35 -24.25
C GLY A 256 2.13 3.56 -23.34
N ILE A 257 2.03 2.23 -23.41
CA ILE A 257 2.97 1.31 -22.79
C ILE A 257 4.24 1.28 -23.65
N ARG A 258 5.41 1.41 -23.04
CA ARG A 258 6.70 1.23 -23.71
C ARG A 258 7.47 0.10 -23.02
N ILE A 259 7.86 -0.88 -23.82
CA ILE A 259 8.64 -2.04 -23.41
C ILE A 259 9.95 -2.01 -24.17
N THR A 260 11.07 -1.87 -23.46
CA THR A 260 12.41 -1.84 -24.09
C THR A 260 13.36 -2.75 -23.35
N THR A 261 14.08 -3.58 -24.10
CA THR A 261 15.21 -4.34 -23.55
C THR A 261 16.44 -3.43 -23.53
N GLU A 262 17.08 -3.31 -22.38
CA GLU A 262 18.32 -2.54 -22.24
C GLU A 262 19.55 -3.46 -22.46
N ILE A 263 20.71 -2.85 -22.69
CA ILE A 263 21.97 -3.60 -22.83
C ILE A 263 22.21 -4.39 -21.53
N PRO A 264 22.36 -5.73 -21.59
CA PRO A 264 22.65 -6.54 -20.40
C PRO A 264 23.91 -6.06 -19.69
N ARG A 265 23.92 -6.17 -18.36
CA ARG A 265 25.09 -5.84 -17.54
C ARG A 265 25.43 -6.98 -16.60
N ARG A 266 26.67 -7.48 -16.70
CA ARG A 266 27.18 -8.61 -15.90
C ARG A 266 26.20 -9.79 -15.91
N HIS A 267 25.61 -10.10 -14.75
CA HIS A 267 24.67 -11.22 -14.53
C HIS A 267 23.19 -10.79 -14.63
N VAL A 268 22.89 -9.64 -15.23
CA VAL A 268 21.55 -9.05 -15.25
C VAL A 268 21.09 -8.75 -16.67
N GLN A 269 19.93 -9.32 -17.02
CA GLN A 269 19.13 -8.91 -18.16
C GLN A 269 18.11 -7.87 -17.70
N ILE A 270 17.88 -6.82 -18.49
CA ILE A 270 17.08 -5.67 -18.06
C ILE A 270 15.95 -5.43 -19.05
N LEU A 271 14.71 -5.46 -18.56
CA LEU A 271 13.50 -5.08 -19.30
C LEU A 271 12.91 -3.84 -18.64
N ARG A 272 12.83 -2.75 -19.40
CA ARG A 272 12.19 -1.52 -18.96
C ARG A 272 10.73 -1.51 -19.38
N LEU A 273 9.86 -1.20 -18.42
CA LEU A 273 8.41 -1.15 -18.55
C LEU A 273 7.93 0.25 -18.12
N ASP A 274 7.71 1.14 -19.08
CA ASP A 274 7.21 2.50 -18.84
C ASP A 274 5.72 2.60 -19.19
N GLY A 275 4.97 3.39 -18.42
CA GLY A 275 3.56 3.67 -18.70
C GLY A 275 2.59 2.49 -18.56
N VAL A 276 3.03 1.37 -17.97
CA VAL A 276 2.16 0.20 -17.74
C VAL A 276 1.06 0.57 -16.75
N PRO A 277 -0.24 0.38 -17.09
CA PRO A 277 -1.32 0.62 -16.17
C PRO A 277 -1.22 -0.23 -14.89
N ALA A 278 -1.63 0.35 -13.76
CA ALA A 278 -1.48 -0.26 -12.45
C ALA A 278 -2.21 -1.61 -12.33
N ASP A 279 -3.34 -1.79 -13.00
CA ASP A 279 -4.05 -3.06 -13.06
C ASP A 279 -3.21 -4.16 -13.75
N HIS A 280 -2.56 -3.88 -14.87
CA HIS A 280 -1.65 -4.86 -15.47
C HIS A 280 -0.47 -5.20 -14.53
N LEU A 281 0.10 -4.19 -13.86
CA LEU A 281 1.19 -4.41 -12.90
C LEU A 281 0.76 -5.25 -11.69
N ALA A 282 -0.49 -5.13 -11.22
CA ALA A 282 -1.02 -5.98 -10.15
C ALA A 282 -1.10 -7.46 -10.53
N SER A 283 -1.11 -7.81 -11.82
CA SER A 283 -0.97 -9.20 -12.28
C SER A 283 0.48 -9.62 -12.53
N LEU A 284 1.38 -8.67 -12.77
CA LEU A 284 2.80 -8.90 -12.99
C LEU A 284 3.57 -9.14 -11.69
N PHE A 285 3.37 -8.28 -10.68
CA PHE A 285 4.15 -8.33 -9.43
C PHE A 285 4.14 -9.70 -8.75
N PRO A 286 3.01 -10.44 -8.64
CA PRO A 286 2.99 -11.76 -8.01
C PRO A 286 3.82 -12.83 -8.73
N ARG A 287 4.31 -12.55 -9.95
CA ARG A 287 5.19 -13.45 -10.73
C ARG A 287 6.68 -13.20 -10.49
N CYS A 288 7.03 -12.13 -9.76
CA CYS A 288 8.41 -11.84 -9.40
C CYS A 288 8.79 -12.57 -8.10
N GLN A 289 10.09 -12.78 -7.87
CA GLN A 289 10.62 -13.35 -6.63
C GLN A 289 10.91 -12.26 -5.59
N LEU A 290 11.09 -11.01 -6.03
CA LEU A 290 11.35 -9.86 -5.18
C LEU A 290 10.84 -8.59 -5.85
N VAL A 291 10.31 -7.66 -5.05
CA VAL A 291 10.02 -6.29 -5.51
C VAL A 291 10.72 -5.28 -4.61
N VAL A 292 11.41 -4.31 -5.20
CA VAL A 292 12.04 -3.21 -4.49
C VAL A 292 11.58 -1.91 -5.12
N GLY A 293 11.19 -0.93 -4.30
CA GLY A 293 10.62 0.30 -4.84
C GLY A 293 10.76 1.48 -3.90
N ASN A 294 10.66 2.67 -4.49
CA ASN A 294 10.51 3.91 -3.73
C ASN A 294 9.19 3.88 -2.93
N ASP A 295 9.05 4.72 -1.90
CA ASP A 295 7.76 4.96 -1.23
C ASP A 295 6.73 5.60 -2.20
N THR A 296 6.01 4.75 -2.94
CA THR A 296 5.05 5.13 -3.99
C THR A 296 3.89 4.15 -4.05
N GLY A 297 2.79 4.55 -4.71
CA GLY A 297 1.60 3.72 -4.85
C GLY A 297 1.84 2.38 -5.57
N LEU A 298 2.80 2.31 -6.50
CA LEU A 298 3.12 1.04 -7.17
C LEU A 298 3.82 0.06 -6.22
N THR A 299 4.62 0.54 -5.27
CA THR A 299 5.24 -0.32 -4.24
C THR A 299 4.18 -0.86 -3.29
N HIS A 300 3.20 -0.04 -2.89
CA HIS A 300 2.05 -0.52 -2.10
C HIS A 300 1.22 -1.53 -2.90
N LEU A 301 1.02 -1.28 -4.20
CA LEU A 301 0.30 -2.20 -5.07
C LEU A 301 1.01 -3.55 -5.18
N ALA A 302 2.32 -3.56 -5.39
CA ALA A 302 3.11 -4.79 -5.39
C ALA A 302 2.93 -5.56 -4.08
N ALA A 303 2.90 -4.86 -2.95
CA ALA A 303 2.65 -5.48 -1.66
C ALA A 303 1.21 -6.01 -1.52
N MET A 304 0.21 -5.43 -2.15
CA MET A 304 -1.18 -5.90 -2.05
C MET A 304 -1.55 -6.92 -3.14
N ALA A 305 -0.78 -6.99 -4.23
CA ALA A 305 -0.97 -7.91 -5.33
C ALA A 305 -0.60 -9.35 -4.93
N ARG A 306 -1.44 -10.33 -5.30
CA ARG A 306 -1.26 -11.74 -4.96
C ARG A 306 -1.68 -12.72 -6.04
N GLY A 307 -0.96 -13.83 -6.11
CA GLY A 307 -1.36 -15.02 -6.83
C GLY A 307 -2.67 -15.59 -6.29
N ARG A 308 -3.26 -16.51 -7.05
CA ARG A 308 -4.55 -17.15 -6.69
C ARG A 308 -4.46 -17.96 -5.39
N ASP A 309 -3.29 -18.47 -5.08
CA ASP A 309 -2.92 -19.18 -3.85
C ASP A 309 -2.62 -18.23 -2.68
N GLY A 310 -2.72 -16.91 -2.88
CA GLY A 310 -2.33 -15.91 -1.88
C GLY A 310 -0.82 -15.68 -1.78
N ALA A 311 -0.01 -16.34 -2.61
CA ALA A 311 1.44 -16.16 -2.64
C ALA A 311 1.83 -14.90 -3.43
N GLY A 312 3.00 -14.36 -3.10
CA GLY A 312 3.58 -13.20 -3.77
C GLY A 312 4.96 -12.90 -3.22
N PRO A 313 5.70 -11.99 -3.88
CA PRO A 313 7.06 -11.68 -3.47
C PRO A 313 7.10 -10.91 -2.14
N PRO A 314 8.20 -11.01 -1.38
CA PRO A 314 8.56 -9.95 -0.45
C PRO A 314 8.71 -8.62 -1.21
N VAL A 315 8.22 -7.55 -0.60
CA VAL A 315 8.25 -6.19 -1.16
C VAL A 315 9.01 -5.28 -0.21
N VAL A 316 10.06 -4.63 -0.70
CA VAL A 316 10.88 -3.69 0.06
C VAL A 316 10.61 -2.27 -0.42
N GLY A 317 10.00 -1.45 0.46
CA GLY A 317 9.87 -0.02 0.24
C GLY A 317 11.06 0.77 0.80
N LEU A 318 11.50 1.78 0.05
CA LEU A 318 12.58 2.69 0.45
C LEU A 318 12.01 4.01 0.99
N TYR A 319 12.24 4.29 2.27
CA TYR A 319 11.64 5.41 3.00
C TYR A 319 12.70 6.40 3.49
N ALA A 320 12.95 7.46 2.71
CA ALA A 320 13.97 8.47 3.05
C ALA A 320 13.46 9.58 3.98
N ARG A 321 12.19 9.97 3.85
CA ARG A 321 11.65 11.20 4.46
C ARG A 321 10.23 11.10 5.04
N HIS A 322 9.59 9.95 4.85
CA HIS A 322 8.27 9.68 5.38
C HIS A 322 8.38 8.58 6.43
N SER A 323 7.47 8.58 7.40
CA SER A 323 7.36 7.49 8.37
C SER A 323 7.21 6.15 7.65
N HIS A 324 8.20 5.27 7.79
CA HIS A 324 8.23 3.98 7.11
C HIS A 324 7.10 3.05 7.59
N SER A 325 6.58 3.25 8.80
CA SER A 325 5.48 2.45 9.31
C SER A 325 4.13 2.97 8.81
N LYS A 326 3.97 4.30 8.68
CA LYS A 326 2.70 4.94 8.30
C LYS A 326 2.32 4.65 6.87
N TRP A 327 3.28 4.81 5.95
CA TRP A 327 3.06 4.63 4.51
C TRP A 327 3.29 3.20 4.06
N ARG A 328 2.89 2.22 4.88
CA ARG A 328 2.90 0.79 4.56
C ARG A 328 1.49 0.23 4.53
N THR A 329 1.37 -0.99 4.02
CA THR A 329 0.11 -1.72 3.90
C THR A 329 -0.25 -2.53 5.15
N GLY A 330 0.64 -2.61 6.14
CA GLY A 330 0.50 -3.48 7.32
C GLY A 330 0.66 -4.97 7.04
N LEU A 331 0.87 -5.36 5.78
CA LEU A 331 1.03 -6.76 5.40
C LEU A 331 2.44 -7.29 5.75
N PRO A 332 2.59 -8.56 6.19
CA PRO A 332 3.83 -9.09 6.77
C PRO A 332 5.03 -9.13 5.81
N HIS A 333 4.76 -9.20 4.51
CA HIS A 333 5.74 -9.25 3.42
C HIS A 333 6.01 -7.85 2.81
N HIS A 334 5.45 -6.78 3.37
CA HIS A 334 5.77 -5.40 2.99
C HIS A 334 6.78 -4.80 3.99
N HIS A 335 8.04 -4.95 3.65
CA HIS A 335 9.17 -4.50 4.45
C HIS A 335 9.55 -3.06 4.12
N ALA A 336 10.32 -2.43 5.01
CA ALA A 336 10.88 -1.12 4.80
C ALA A 336 12.38 -1.10 5.02
N VAL A 337 13.09 -0.32 4.20
CA VAL A 337 14.40 0.20 4.55
C VAL A 337 14.26 1.70 4.74
N ALA A 338 14.59 2.17 5.93
CA ALA A 338 14.33 3.53 6.39
C ALA A 338 15.64 4.24 6.70
N THR A 339 15.69 5.56 6.47
CA THR A 339 16.76 6.41 7.01
C THR A 339 16.47 6.77 8.47
N ASP A 340 17.46 7.31 9.18
CA ASP A 340 17.26 7.86 10.54
C ASP A 340 16.16 8.94 10.59
N LEU A 341 15.99 9.74 9.53
CA LEU A 341 14.90 10.71 9.45
C LEU A 341 13.54 10.00 9.38
N SER A 342 13.41 8.97 8.53
CA SER A 342 12.19 8.18 8.45
C SER A 342 11.85 7.49 9.76
N ASP A 343 12.87 7.05 10.52
CA ASP A 343 12.70 6.53 11.87
C ASP A 343 12.20 7.56 12.87
N ARG A 344 12.75 8.79 12.85
CA ARG A 344 12.22 9.88 13.68
C ARG A 344 10.79 10.23 13.33
N MET A 345 10.45 10.21 12.03
CA MET A 345 9.07 10.42 11.57
C MET A 345 8.15 9.32 12.07
N HIS A 346 8.62 8.07 12.08
CA HIS A 346 7.92 6.95 12.69
C HIS A 346 7.68 7.17 14.18
N GLN A 347 8.75 7.41 14.96
CA GLN A 347 8.71 7.57 16.42
C GLN A 347 7.79 8.69 16.87
N GLY A 348 7.77 9.83 16.17
CA GLY A 348 6.93 10.98 16.51
C GLY A 348 5.51 10.96 15.91
N ASP A 349 5.12 9.87 15.22
CA ASP A 349 3.91 9.83 14.38
C ASP A 349 3.81 11.01 13.39
N LEU A 350 4.94 11.45 12.84
CA LEU A 350 5.00 12.68 12.05
C LEU A 350 4.61 12.48 10.59
N CYS A 351 4.00 13.50 10.02
CA CYS A 351 3.58 13.58 8.62
C CYS A 351 4.03 14.93 8.04
N PRO A 352 4.93 14.95 7.05
CA PRO A 352 5.51 16.22 6.57
C PRO A 352 4.50 17.27 6.13
N VAL A 353 3.37 16.85 5.55
CA VAL A 353 2.31 17.76 5.10
C VAL A 353 1.50 18.30 6.28
N ARG A 354 1.06 17.41 7.20
CA ARG A 354 0.25 17.79 8.36
C ARG A 354 1.04 18.66 9.34
N ASP A 355 2.29 18.29 9.60
CA ASP A 355 3.13 18.91 10.63
C ASP A 355 4.05 20.00 10.06
N ALA A 356 3.82 20.41 8.80
CA ALA A 356 4.56 21.45 8.10
C ALA A 356 6.10 21.29 8.18
N ILE A 357 6.59 20.05 8.11
CA ILE A 357 8.02 19.76 8.25
C ILE A 357 8.73 20.19 6.97
N ALA A 358 9.63 21.15 7.10
CA ALA A 358 10.42 21.66 5.99
C ALA A 358 11.13 20.50 5.26
N PRO A 359 11.20 20.52 3.92
CA PRO A 359 12.00 19.56 3.19
C PRO A 359 13.45 19.72 3.62
N ASN A 360 14.00 18.75 4.35
CA ASN A 360 15.44 18.73 4.57
C ASN A 360 16.10 18.40 3.21
N THR A 361 16.93 19.32 2.72
CA THR A 361 17.58 19.23 1.40
C THR A 361 18.66 18.14 1.34
N ASP A 362 19.06 17.59 2.49
CA ASP A 362 20.27 16.76 2.55
C ASP A 362 19.98 15.25 2.63
N ILE A 363 18.69 14.85 2.69
CA ILE A 363 18.32 13.43 2.84
C ILE A 363 17.55 12.97 1.61
N HIS A 364 18.33 12.37 0.70
CA HIS A 364 17.87 11.79 -0.57
C HIS A 364 18.02 10.27 -0.58
N MET A 365 17.47 9.64 -1.62
CA MET A 365 17.56 8.20 -1.87
C MET A 365 19.01 7.69 -2.00
N ASN A 366 19.99 8.59 -2.15
CA ASN A 366 21.43 8.26 -2.09
C ASN A 366 21.85 7.66 -0.75
N ALA A 367 21.09 7.90 0.32
CA ALA A 367 21.33 7.35 1.65
C ALA A 367 21.23 5.82 1.72
N PHE A 368 20.66 5.14 0.72
CA PHE A 368 20.54 3.68 0.68
C PHE A 368 21.63 3.07 -0.23
N PRO A 369 22.77 2.57 0.26
CA PRO A 369 23.79 1.99 -0.63
C PRO A 369 23.28 0.71 -1.30
N PRO A 370 23.51 0.49 -2.62
CA PRO A 370 23.07 -0.72 -3.31
C PRO A 370 23.53 -2.01 -2.62
N ALA A 371 24.77 -2.05 -2.10
CA ALA A 371 25.31 -3.21 -1.39
C ALA A 371 24.60 -3.53 -0.07
N ALA A 372 24.17 -2.51 0.69
CA ALA A 372 23.41 -2.71 1.92
C ALA A 372 22.00 -3.21 1.61
N LEU A 373 21.35 -2.63 0.60
CA LEU A 373 20.05 -3.10 0.13
C LEU A 373 20.12 -4.53 -0.43
N ALA A 374 21.17 -4.87 -1.17
CA ALA A 374 21.36 -6.22 -1.72
C ALA A 374 21.39 -7.27 -0.61
N GLN A 375 22.07 -6.98 0.50
CA GLN A 375 22.11 -7.91 1.63
C GLN A 375 20.72 -8.17 2.22
N VAL A 376 19.95 -7.11 2.48
CA VAL A 376 18.56 -7.22 2.96
C VAL A 376 17.70 -8.05 2.00
N CYS A 377 17.83 -7.78 0.70
CA CYS A 377 17.07 -8.50 -0.33
C CYS A 377 17.43 -9.99 -0.39
N LEU A 378 18.72 -10.33 -0.23
CA LEU A 378 19.19 -11.71 -0.20
C LEU A 378 18.70 -12.45 1.04
N ASP A 379 18.67 -11.80 2.20
CA ASP A 379 18.13 -12.40 3.42
C ASP A 379 16.65 -12.78 3.23
N LEU A 380 15.86 -11.87 2.63
CA LEU A 380 14.46 -12.12 2.29
C LEU A 380 14.28 -13.24 1.26
N LEU A 381 15.09 -13.26 0.19
CA LEU A 381 15.05 -14.32 -0.82
C LEU A 381 15.41 -15.70 -0.24
N ASN A 382 16.28 -15.75 0.77
CA ASN A 382 16.63 -16.98 1.49
C ASN A 382 15.62 -17.37 2.58
N GLY A 383 14.53 -16.62 2.75
CA GLY A 383 13.53 -16.86 3.80
C GLY A 383 14.01 -16.50 5.21
N VAL A 384 15.12 -15.78 5.34
CA VAL A 384 15.62 -15.29 6.63
C VAL A 384 14.78 -14.08 7.02
N SER A 385 13.84 -14.28 7.94
CA SER A 385 13.12 -13.19 8.59
C SER A 385 14.02 -12.62 9.69
N ALA A 386 14.44 -11.36 9.55
CA ALA A 386 15.28 -10.66 10.53
C ALA A 386 14.52 -10.31 11.82
#